data_AF-A0A968MRC6-F1
#
_entry.id   AF-A0A968MRC6-F1
#
_cell.length_a   1.000
_cell.length_b   1.000
_cell.length_c   1.000
_cell.angle_alpha   90.00
_cell.angle_beta   90.00
_cell.angle_gamma   90.00
#
_symmetry.space_group_name_H-M   'P 1'
#
loop_
_entity.id
_entity.type
_entity.pdbx_description
1 polymer ?
#
loop_
_entity_poly.entity_id
_entity_poly.type
_entity_poly.pdbx_seq_one_letter_code
_entity_poly.pdbx_strand_id
1 'polypeptide(L)'
;MTDIHLSSNMDLELEPNGNITYVYIFIVIAIFILLNACINFTNLSTARSAGRAKEVGLRKVFGGQRVALVVQFLSESVFLSTLAVIISVALAKIALPAFGDLVGQKIDITLSQILMFSPVLFLFAVITGIVAGGYPAFYLSGFTPTEVLKGKLNKGTGNAKLRSVLVVCQFTIRFLFTRYFYRFGAA
;
A
#
# COMPACT_ATOMS: atom_id res chain seq x y z
N MET A 1 -35.89 -8.16 -6.55
CA MET A 1 -35.89 -6.95 -7.40
C MET A 1 -34.47 -6.41 -7.60
N THR A 2 -33.45 -7.26 -7.80
CA THR A 2 -32.01 -6.86 -7.74
C THR A 2 -31.13 -7.43 -8.85
N ASP A 3 -31.70 -7.94 -9.95
CA ASP A 3 -30.91 -8.56 -11.04
C ASP A 3 -31.09 -7.91 -12.41
N ILE A 4 -31.85 -6.81 -12.50
CA ILE A 4 -32.15 -6.19 -13.81
C ILE A 4 -31.09 -5.14 -14.20
N HIS A 5 -30.27 -4.64 -13.27
CA HIS A 5 -29.20 -3.67 -13.58
C HIS A 5 -27.92 -4.28 -14.16
N LEU A 6 -27.74 -5.61 -14.12
CA LEU A 6 -26.50 -6.27 -14.54
C LEU A 6 -26.60 -7.03 -15.87
N SER A 7 -27.80 -7.15 -16.45
CA SER A 7 -28.00 -7.91 -17.69
C SER A 7 -29.20 -7.39 -18.50
N SER A 8 -29.11 -6.15 -18.99
CA SER A 8 -29.96 -5.70 -20.09
C SER A 8 -29.11 -5.68 -21.37
N ASN A 9 -29.20 -6.76 -22.14
CA ASN A 9 -28.83 -6.76 -23.55
C ASN A 9 -30.09 -6.34 -24.32
N MET A 10 -30.28 -5.03 -24.48
CA MET A 10 -31.26 -4.48 -25.41
C MET A 10 -30.64 -3.28 -26.10
N ASP A 11 -30.50 -3.41 -27.42
CA ASP A 11 -29.76 -2.58 -28.37
C ASP A 11 -30.22 -1.10 -28.49
N LEU A 12 -30.84 -0.50 -27.47
CA LEU A 12 -31.55 0.79 -27.61
C LEU A 12 -31.55 1.65 -26.33
N GLU A 13 -30.38 1.89 -25.72
CA GLU A 13 -30.24 2.95 -24.70
C GLU A 13 -29.24 4.03 -25.12
N LEU A 14 -29.72 5.27 -25.21
CA LEU A 14 -29.03 6.48 -25.65
C LEU A 14 -28.13 7.11 -24.56
N GLU A 15 -27.65 6.32 -23.60
CA GLU A 15 -26.66 6.72 -22.61
C GLU A 15 -25.56 5.66 -22.52
N PRO A 16 -24.28 6.03 -22.58
CA PRO A 16 -23.19 5.06 -22.51
C PRO A 16 -23.22 4.38 -21.15
N ASN A 17 -23.67 3.12 -21.13
CA ASN A 17 -23.73 2.29 -19.95
C ASN A 17 -22.34 2.27 -19.27
N GLY A 18 -22.28 2.63 -17.99
CA GLY A 18 -21.06 2.56 -17.19
C GLY A 18 -20.54 1.12 -17.19
N ASN A 19 -19.52 0.84 -18.01
CA ASN A 19 -19.08 -0.52 -18.21
C ASN A 19 -18.45 -1.05 -16.91
N ILE A 20 -19.12 -2.00 -16.26
CA ILE A 20 -18.66 -2.67 -15.03
C ILE A 20 -17.24 -3.23 -15.18
N THR A 21 -16.82 -3.53 -16.41
CA THR A 21 -15.46 -3.91 -16.76
C THR A 21 -14.43 -2.85 -16.35
N TYR A 22 -14.71 -1.55 -16.54
CA TYR A 22 -13.81 -0.47 -16.11
C TYR A 22 -13.69 -0.41 -14.59
N VAL A 23 -14.79 -0.63 -13.86
CA VAL A 23 -14.77 -0.67 -12.39
C VAL A 23 -13.89 -1.83 -11.91
N TYR A 24 -14.03 -3.02 -12.49
CA TYR A 24 -13.16 -4.16 -12.17
C TYR A 24 -11.69 -3.88 -12.52
N ILE A 25 -11.42 -3.29 -13.69
CA ILE A 25 -10.06 -2.90 -14.09
C ILE A 25 -9.44 -1.94 -13.06
N PHE A 26 -10.16 -0.90 -12.64
CA PHE A 26 -9.66 0.06 -11.65
C PHE A 26 -9.42 -0.58 -10.28
N ILE A 27 -10.29 -1.48 -9.83
CA ILE A 27 -10.11 -2.20 -8.56
C ILE A 27 -8.84 -3.07 -8.62
N VAL A 28 -8.64 -3.81 -9.72
CA VAL A 28 -7.43 -4.63 -9.90
C VAL A 28 -6.17 -3.76 -9.92
N ILE A 29 -6.19 -2.63 -10.64
CA ILE A 29 -5.08 -1.65 -10.64
C ILE A 29 -4.82 -1.12 -9.22
N ALA A 30 -5.86 -0.73 -8.49
CA ALA A 30 -5.73 -0.16 -7.16
C ALA A 30 -5.11 -1.17 -6.16
N ILE A 31 -5.59 -2.42 -6.16
CA ILE A 31 -5.02 -3.50 -5.33
C ILE A 31 -3.55 -3.72 -5.70
N PHE A 32 -3.24 -3.69 -6.99
CA PHE A 32 -1.89 -3.88 -7.48
C PHE A 32 -0.92 -2.79 -7.04
N ILE A 33 -1.33 -1.53 -7.14
CA ILE A 33 -0.57 -0.37 -6.68
C ILE A 33 -0.38 -0.44 -5.16
N LEU A 34 -1.42 -0.83 -4.41
CA LEU A 34 -1.36 -0.98 -2.97
C LEU A 34 -0.33 -2.04 -2.54
N LEU A 35 -0.39 -3.23 -3.11
CA LEU A 35 0.59 -4.29 -2.85
C LEU A 35 2.01 -3.81 -3.14
N ASN A 36 2.17 -3.07 -4.24
CA ASN A 36 3.44 -2.47 -4.62
C ASN A 36 3.97 -1.47 -3.60
N ALA A 37 3.09 -0.63 -3.04
CA ALA A 37 3.43 0.32 -2.00
C ALA A 37 3.85 -0.42 -0.72
N CYS A 38 3.11 -1.45 -0.30
CA CYS A 38 3.45 -2.27 0.86
C CYS A 38 4.83 -2.93 0.72
N ILE A 39 5.09 -3.61 -0.40
CA ILE A 39 6.39 -4.25 -0.68
C ILE A 39 7.52 -3.21 -0.70
N ASN A 40 7.30 -2.04 -1.32
CA ASN A 40 8.29 -0.98 -1.38
C ASN A 40 8.62 -0.44 0.02
N PHE A 41 7.61 -0.18 0.83
CA PHE A 41 7.76 0.27 2.21
C PHE A 41 8.54 -0.73 3.04
N THR A 42 8.17 -2.02 2.98
CA THR A 42 8.90 -3.11 3.64
C THR A 42 10.35 -3.12 3.19
N ASN A 43 10.62 -3.10 1.88
CA ASN A 43 11.97 -3.10 1.33
C ASN A 43 12.81 -1.91 1.79
N LEU A 44 12.23 -0.71 1.85
CA LEU A 44 12.91 0.50 2.31
C LEU A 44 13.19 0.47 3.82
N SER A 45 12.23 0.01 4.62
CA SER A 45 12.38 -0.15 6.07
C SER A 45 13.45 -1.20 6.40
N THR A 46 13.46 -2.31 5.67
CA THR A 46 14.51 -3.33 5.78
C THR A 46 15.87 -2.80 5.30
N ALA A 47 15.94 -2.00 4.23
CA ALA A 47 17.18 -1.38 3.76
C ALA A 47 17.84 -0.49 4.81
N ARG A 48 17.03 0.25 5.57
CA ARG A 48 17.48 1.17 6.63
C ARG A 48 17.68 0.46 7.97
N SER A 49 17.51 -0.86 8.02
CA SER A 49 17.58 -1.63 9.26
C SER A 49 18.95 -1.60 9.94
N ALA A 50 20.05 -1.44 9.19
CA ALA A 50 21.38 -1.37 9.79
C ALA A 50 21.56 -0.17 10.75
N GLY A 51 21.00 1.00 10.39
CA GLY A 51 20.99 2.17 11.28
C GLY A 51 20.07 1.95 12.48
N ARG A 52 18.86 1.46 12.25
CA ARG A 52 17.86 1.16 13.29
C ARG A 52 18.29 0.02 14.23
N ALA A 53 19.13 -0.91 13.78
CA ALA A 53 19.63 -2.01 14.59
C ALA A 53 20.50 -1.52 15.74
N LYS A 54 21.29 -0.46 15.55
CA LYS A 54 22.09 0.17 16.63
C LYS A 54 21.20 0.76 17.71
N GLU A 55 20.16 1.49 17.31
CA GLU A 55 19.17 2.07 18.22
C GLU A 55 18.40 0.99 19.01
N VAL A 56 17.92 -0.05 18.32
CA VAL A 56 17.23 -1.19 18.92
C VAL A 56 18.13 -1.97 19.89
N GLY A 57 19.38 -2.22 19.48
CA GLY A 57 20.37 -2.89 20.31
C GLY A 57 20.65 -2.12 21.60
N LEU A 58 20.82 -0.80 21.50
CA LEU A 58 21.03 0.08 22.65
C LEU A 58 19.80 0.09 23.58
N ARG A 59 18.59 0.20 23.03
CA ARG A 59 17.35 0.14 23.82
C ARG A 59 17.20 -1.18 24.59
N LYS A 60 17.56 -2.31 23.99
CA LYS A 60 17.53 -3.62 24.66
C LYS A 60 18.57 -3.74 25.78
N VAL A 61 19.74 -3.12 25.63
CA VAL A 61 20.76 -3.06 26.70
C VAL A 61 20.23 -2.28 27.90
N PHE A 62 19.47 -1.21 27.67
CA PHE A 62 18.78 -0.45 28.72
C PHE A 62 17.46 -1.09 29.21
N GLY A 63 17.22 -2.38 28.92
CA GLY A 63 16.06 -3.12 29.43
C GLY A 63 14.79 -3.04 28.56
N GLY A 64 14.88 -2.49 27.35
CA GLY A 64 13.75 -2.44 26.42
C GLY A 64 13.27 -3.83 25.99
N GLN A 65 11.99 -4.13 26.21
CA GLN A 65 11.40 -5.40 25.81
C GLN A 65 11.10 -5.46 24.30
N ARG A 66 11.17 -6.67 23.71
CA ARG A 66 10.89 -6.90 22.28
C ARG A 66 9.50 -6.43 21.87
N VAL A 67 8.49 -6.64 22.72
CA VAL A 67 7.09 -6.26 22.46
C VAL A 67 6.95 -4.75 22.32
N ALA A 68 7.61 -3.96 23.17
CA ALA A 68 7.60 -2.50 23.09
C ALA A 68 8.13 -1.98 21.74
N LEU A 69 9.19 -2.61 21.22
CA LEU A 69 9.76 -2.27 19.92
C LEU A 69 8.84 -2.64 18.76
N VAL A 70 8.16 -3.78 18.83
CA VAL A 70 7.15 -4.18 17.82
C VAL A 70 6.03 -3.15 17.79
N VAL A 71 5.47 -2.80 18.95
CA VAL A 71 4.38 -1.81 19.06
C VAL A 71 4.84 -0.46 18.50
N GLN A 72 6.05 -0.01 18.84
CA GLN A 72 6.60 1.24 18.33
C GLN A 72 6.70 1.25 16.79
N PHE A 73 7.24 0.20 16.18
CA PHE A 73 7.38 0.15 14.72
C PHE A 73 6.04 0.00 14.00
N LEU A 74 5.10 -0.72 14.60
CA LEU A 74 3.76 -0.86 14.06
C LEU A 74 2.99 0.46 14.15
N SER A 75 3.10 1.17 15.29
CA SER A 75 2.51 2.50 15.44
C SER A 75 3.11 3.52 14.47
N GLU A 76 4.42 3.47 14.22
CA GLU A 76 5.07 4.32 13.21
C GLU A 76 4.50 4.05 11.81
N SER A 77 4.32 2.78 11.46
CA SER A 77 3.79 2.37 10.15
C SER A 77 2.32 2.76 9.97
N VAL A 78 1.49 2.57 11.00
CA VAL A 78 0.08 2.99 11.01
C VAL A 78 -0.06 4.51 10.99
N PHE A 79 0.81 5.24 11.67
CA PHE A 79 0.83 6.70 11.63
C PHE A 79 1.14 7.21 10.21
N LEU A 80 2.15 6.63 9.57
CA LEU A 80 2.51 6.97 8.19
C LEU A 80 1.40 6.63 7.18
N SER A 81 0.74 5.48 7.31
CA SER A 81 -0.38 5.13 6.42
C SER A 81 -1.58 6.04 6.62
N THR A 82 -1.86 6.45 7.86
CA THR A 82 -2.94 7.42 8.18
C THR A 82 -2.66 8.77 7.52
N LEU A 83 -1.42 9.28 7.63
CA LEU A 83 -1.02 10.51 6.95
C LEU A 83 -1.14 10.39 5.43
N ALA A 84 -0.72 9.25 4.86
CA ALA A 84 -0.83 9.01 3.43
C ALA A 84 -2.30 9.05 2.94
N VAL A 85 -3.23 8.48 3.70
CA VAL A 85 -4.67 8.53 3.37
C VAL A 85 -5.20 9.96 3.41
N ILE A 86 -4.85 10.75 4.44
CA ILE A 86 -5.26 12.16 4.53
C ILE A 86 -4.78 12.95 3.31
N ILE A 87 -3.50 12.78 2.95
CA ILE A 87 -2.90 13.42 1.77
C ILE A 87 -3.59 12.93 0.48
N SER A 88 -3.88 11.64 0.37
CA SER A 88 -4.57 11.05 -0.78
C SER A 88 -5.97 11.63 -0.98
N VAL A 89 -6.74 11.85 0.09
CA VAL A 89 -8.08 12.46 0.00
C VAL A 89 -7.98 13.91 -0.47
N ALA A 90 -7.01 14.67 0.04
CA ALA A 90 -6.78 16.05 -0.41
C ALA A 90 -6.39 16.10 -1.90
N LEU A 91 -5.48 15.23 -2.34
CA LEU A 91 -5.09 15.13 -3.75
C LEU A 91 -6.25 14.68 -4.64
N ALA A 92 -7.05 13.71 -4.19
CA ALA A 92 -8.23 13.25 -4.93
C ALA A 92 -9.23 14.39 -5.13
N LYS A 93 -9.52 15.19 -4.09
CA LYS A 93 -10.41 16.35 -4.20
C LYS A 93 -9.95 17.37 -5.25
N ILE A 94 -8.63 17.55 -5.41
CA ILE A 94 -8.06 18.47 -6.40
C ILE A 94 -8.08 17.85 -7.81
N ALA A 95 -7.81 16.55 -7.93
CA ALA A 95 -7.66 15.86 -9.21
C ALA A 95 -8.99 15.45 -9.85
N LEU A 96 -10.01 15.11 -9.06
CA LEU A 96 -11.31 14.66 -9.55
C LEU A 96 -12.06 15.66 -10.44
N PRO A 97 -12.13 16.97 -10.15
CA PRO A 97 -12.80 17.90 -11.05
C PRO A 97 -12.09 17.96 -12.42
N ALA A 98 -10.76 17.97 -12.43
CA ALA A 98 -9.99 17.93 -13.68
C ALA A 98 -10.21 16.62 -14.46
N PHE A 99 -10.37 15.48 -13.76
CA PHE A 99 -10.73 14.22 -14.39
C PHE A 99 -12.18 14.23 -14.91
N GLY A 100 -13.10 14.87 -14.20
CA GLY A 100 -14.48 15.04 -14.61
C GLY A 100 -14.61 15.80 -15.92
N ASP A 101 -13.83 16.88 -16.09
CA ASP A 101 -13.77 17.64 -17.35
C ASP A 101 -13.28 16.79 -18.53
N LEU A 102 -12.33 15.87 -18.30
CA LEU A 102 -11.81 14.97 -19.34
C LEU A 102 -12.82 13.92 -19.80
N VAL A 103 -13.68 13.44 -18.89
CA VAL A 103 -14.67 12.39 -19.17
C VAL A 103 -16.06 12.98 -19.47
N GLY A 104 -16.21 14.30 -19.39
CA GLY A 104 -17.48 14.98 -19.60
C GLY A 104 -18.51 14.71 -18.49
N GLN A 105 -18.07 14.29 -17.30
CA GLN A 105 -18.92 14.05 -16.14
C GLN A 105 -18.52 14.95 -14.97
N LYS A 106 -19.50 15.58 -14.31
CA LYS A 106 -19.23 16.35 -13.09
C LYS A 106 -19.02 15.40 -11.91
N ILE A 107 -17.75 15.09 -11.64
CA ILE A 107 -17.33 14.29 -10.50
C ILE A 107 -16.79 15.25 -9.43
N ASP A 108 -17.55 15.43 -8.36
CA ASP A 108 -17.11 16.21 -7.21
C ASP A 108 -17.36 15.42 -5.91
N ILE A 109 -16.46 15.60 -4.94
CA ILE A 109 -16.56 14.97 -3.62
C ILE A 109 -16.99 16.04 -2.62
N THR A 110 -18.19 15.86 -2.07
CA THR A 110 -18.71 16.75 -1.02
C THR A 110 -18.08 16.40 0.33
N LEU A 111 -17.92 17.39 1.22
CA LEU A 111 -17.36 17.19 2.56
C LEU A 111 -18.18 16.19 3.40
N SER A 112 -19.50 16.13 3.19
CA SER A 112 -20.40 15.15 3.84
C SER A 112 -20.05 13.71 3.46
N GLN A 113 -19.72 13.45 2.19
CA GLN A 113 -19.30 12.14 1.71
C GLN A 113 -17.95 11.75 2.32
N ILE A 114 -16.99 12.69 2.38
CA ILE A 114 -15.70 12.44 3.03
C ILE A 114 -15.91 12.04 4.50
N LEU A 115 -16.77 12.76 5.22
CA LEU A 115 -17.05 12.46 6.62
C LEU A 115 -17.74 11.11 6.80
N MET A 116 -18.66 10.76 5.90
CA MET A 116 -19.35 9.46 5.89
C MET A 116 -18.37 8.28 5.66
N PHE A 117 -17.39 8.44 4.77
CA PHE A 117 -16.39 7.40 4.49
C PHE A 117 -15.18 7.42 5.43
N SER A 118 -15.04 8.44 6.29
CA SER A 118 -13.91 8.58 7.21
C SER A 118 -13.60 7.35 8.09
N PRO A 119 -14.57 6.62 8.70
CA PRO A 119 -14.25 5.43 9.48
C PRO A 119 -13.70 4.28 8.62
N VAL A 120 -14.21 4.13 7.39
CA VAL A 120 -13.74 3.10 6.45
C VAL A 120 -12.32 3.41 5.99
N LEU A 121 -12.04 4.68 5.67
CA LEU A 121 -10.70 5.14 5.29
C LEU A 121 -9.70 4.98 6.43
N PHE A 122 -10.11 5.27 7.67
CA PHE A 122 -9.28 5.05 8.85
C PHE A 122 -8.97 3.56 9.05
N LEU A 123 -9.98 2.69 8.96
CA LEU A 123 -9.79 1.25 9.06
C LEU A 123 -8.84 0.73 7.97
N PHE A 124 -9.01 1.22 6.73
CA PHE A 124 -8.12 0.89 5.62
C PHE A 124 -6.67 1.34 5.89
N ALA A 125 -6.46 2.54 6.42
CA ALA A 125 -5.14 3.02 6.82
C ALA A 125 -4.50 2.11 7.89
N VAL A 126 -5.26 1.67 8.89
CA VAL A 126 -4.77 0.78 9.94
C VAL A 126 -4.37 -0.57 9.36
N ILE A 127 -5.23 -1.20 8.56
CA ILE A 127 -4.96 -2.50 7.94
C ILE A 127 -3.69 -2.42 7.08
N THR A 128 -3.61 -1.41 6.20
CA THR A 128 -2.45 -1.23 5.30
C THR A 128 -1.15 -0.96 6.07
N GLY A 129 -1.21 -0.15 7.13
CA GLY A 129 -0.08 0.13 8.02
C GLY A 129 0.42 -1.12 8.76
N ILE A 130 -0.50 -1.97 9.24
CA ILE A 130 -0.16 -3.25 9.88
C ILE A 130 0.45 -4.22 8.86
N VAL A 131 -0.14 -4.36 7.67
CA VAL A 131 0.36 -5.25 6.61
C VAL A 131 1.75 -4.84 6.14
N ALA A 132 1.97 -3.55 5.87
CA ALA A 132 3.26 -3.04 5.40
C ALA A 132 4.33 -3.01 6.51
N GLY A 133 3.92 -2.68 7.74
CA GLY A 133 4.78 -2.52 8.91
C GLY A 133 5.07 -3.81 9.67
N GLY A 134 4.26 -4.85 9.50
CA GLY A 134 4.37 -6.11 10.25
C GLY A 134 5.72 -6.79 10.04
N TYR A 135 6.09 -7.06 8.79
CA TYR A 135 7.38 -7.69 8.48
C TYR A 135 8.58 -6.93 9.06
N PRO A 136 8.76 -5.62 8.81
CA PRO A 136 9.89 -4.88 9.39
C PRO A 136 9.82 -4.81 10.92
N ALA A 137 8.64 -4.69 11.54
CA ALA A 137 8.51 -4.65 13.00
C ALA A 137 9.00 -5.95 13.67
N PHE A 138 8.60 -7.12 13.15
CA PHE A 138 9.05 -8.42 13.67
C PHE A 138 10.54 -8.68 13.38
N TYR A 139 11.01 -8.26 12.20
CA TYR A 139 12.40 -8.42 11.80
C TYR A 139 13.35 -7.54 12.62
N LEU A 140 13.09 -6.22 12.70
CA LEU A 140 13.90 -5.24 13.45
C LEU A 140 13.91 -5.50 14.96
N SER A 141 12.75 -5.82 15.53
CA SER A 141 12.63 -6.12 16.97
C SER A 141 13.38 -7.40 17.37
N GLY A 142 13.76 -8.25 16.42
CA GLY A 142 14.51 -9.48 16.66
C GLY A 142 15.99 -9.27 16.99
N PHE A 143 16.58 -8.11 16.67
CA PHE A 143 18.04 -7.92 16.77
C PHE A 143 18.57 -8.01 18.20
N THR A 144 19.66 -8.75 18.39
CA THR A 144 20.31 -8.90 19.71
C THR A 144 21.48 -7.93 19.87
N PRO A 145 21.72 -7.37 21.07
CA PRO A 145 22.81 -6.42 21.30
C PRO A 145 24.20 -6.96 20.94
N THR A 146 24.42 -8.26 21.14
CA THR A 146 25.68 -8.94 20.86
C THR A 146 25.99 -9.06 19.38
N GLU A 147 24.98 -9.11 18.51
CA GLU A 147 25.14 -9.09 17.05
C GLU A 147 25.40 -7.67 16.51
N VAL A 148 24.75 -6.68 17.12
CA VAL A 148 24.86 -5.26 16.76
C VAL A 148 26.24 -4.69 17.12
N LEU A 149 26.74 -4.98 18.32
CA LEU A 149 28.00 -4.42 18.83
C LEU A 149 29.24 -5.12 18.28
N LYS A 150 29.15 -6.39 17.86
CA LYS A 150 30.26 -7.14 17.24
C LYS A 150 30.42 -6.87 15.74
N GLY A 151 29.67 -5.93 15.16
CA GLY A 151 29.72 -5.63 13.72
C GLY A 151 29.27 -6.78 12.80
N LYS A 152 28.69 -7.87 13.36
CA LYS A 152 28.19 -9.03 12.61
C LYS A 152 26.96 -8.73 11.76
N LEU A 153 26.37 -7.54 11.92
CA LEU A 153 25.34 -6.99 11.04
C LEU A 153 25.78 -6.89 9.57
N ASN A 154 27.10 -6.98 9.28
CA ASN A 154 27.63 -7.04 7.92
C ASN A 154 27.42 -8.39 7.20
N LYS A 155 26.77 -9.40 7.81
CA LYS A 155 26.29 -10.58 7.06
C LYS A 155 25.01 -10.23 6.27
N GLY A 156 25.15 -9.35 5.28
CA GLY A 156 24.13 -8.96 4.31
C GLY A 156 23.74 -10.05 3.31
N THR A 157 24.26 -11.27 3.43
CA THR A 157 24.20 -12.29 2.36
C THR A 157 22.88 -13.06 2.30
N GLY A 158 22.12 -13.17 3.40
CA GLY A 158 20.78 -13.79 3.41
C GLY A 158 19.66 -12.82 3.03
N ASN A 159 19.72 -11.60 3.56
CA ASN A 159 18.67 -10.59 3.40
C ASN A 159 18.75 -9.78 2.10
N ALA A 160 19.95 -9.58 1.54
CA ALA A 160 20.07 -8.99 0.21
C ALA A 160 19.46 -9.90 -0.88
N LYS A 161 19.52 -11.22 -0.68
CA LYS A 161 18.89 -12.21 -1.56
C LYS A 161 17.37 -12.18 -1.45
N LEU A 162 16.79 -12.22 -0.24
CA LEU A 162 15.33 -12.10 -0.06
C LEU A 162 14.79 -10.78 -0.59
N ARG A 163 15.49 -9.66 -0.35
CA ARG A 163 15.12 -8.35 -0.90
C ARG A 163 15.24 -8.32 -2.42
N SER A 164 16.31 -8.85 -3.00
CA SER A 164 16.45 -8.96 -4.46
C SER A 164 15.33 -9.80 -5.06
N VAL A 165 14.97 -10.92 -4.43
CA VAL A 165 13.85 -11.76 -4.89
C VAL A 165 12.52 -10.98 -4.81
N LEU A 166 12.23 -10.29 -3.70
CA LEU A 166 11.03 -9.47 -3.58
C LEU A 166 10.97 -8.35 -4.62
N VAL A 167 12.10 -7.66 -4.88
CA VAL A 167 12.18 -6.58 -5.86
C VAL A 167 12.04 -7.12 -7.28
N VAL A 168 12.69 -8.23 -7.61
CA VAL A 168 12.57 -8.87 -8.93
C VAL A 168 11.15 -9.35 -9.15
N CYS A 169 10.53 -10.05 -8.20
CA CYS A 169 9.12 -10.42 -8.27
C CYS A 169 8.24 -9.18 -8.46
N GLN A 170 8.48 -8.10 -7.71
CA GLN A 170 7.74 -6.84 -7.84
C GLN A 170 7.82 -6.26 -9.25
N PHE A 171 9.01 -6.18 -9.85
CA PHE A 171 9.20 -5.67 -11.21
C PHE A 171 8.62 -6.61 -12.28
N THR A 172 8.79 -7.93 -12.14
CA THR A 172 8.21 -8.91 -13.08
C THR A 172 6.69 -8.83 -13.08
N ILE A 173 6.08 -8.75 -11.90
CA ILE A 173 4.64 -8.66 -11.74
C ILE A 173 4.13 -7.32 -12.34
N ARG A 174 4.84 -6.20 -12.15
CA ARG A 174 4.51 -4.90 -12.80
C ARG A 174 4.55 -5.00 -14.31
N PHE A 175 5.61 -5.58 -14.84
CA PHE A 175 5.79 -5.73 -16.27
C PHE A 175 4.68 -6.59 -16.90
N LEU A 176 4.35 -7.71 -16.27
CA LEU A 176 3.23 -8.58 -16.68
C LEU A 176 1.89 -7.85 -16.65
N PHE A 177 1.63 -7.09 -15.59
CA PHE A 177 0.41 -6.29 -15.46
C PHE A 177 0.28 -5.28 -16.61
N THR A 178 1.33 -4.50 -16.87
CA THR A 178 1.36 -3.54 -17.99
C THR A 178 1.21 -4.23 -19.35
N ARG A 179 1.86 -5.38 -19.55
CA ARG A 179 1.78 -6.16 -20.80
C ARG A 179 0.38 -6.71 -21.05
N TYR A 180 -0.27 -7.23 -20.00
CA TYR A 180 -1.64 -7.75 -20.06
C TYR A 180 -2.62 -6.62 -20.39
N PHE A 181 -2.49 -5.48 -19.71
CA PHE A 181 -3.32 -4.30 -19.97
C PHE A 181 -3.19 -3.79 -21.41
N TYR A 182 -1.96 -3.69 -21.94
CA TYR A 182 -1.74 -3.27 -23.32
C TYR A 182 -2.37 -4.22 -24.36
N ARG A 183 -2.40 -5.54 -24.07
CA ARG A 183 -2.97 -6.54 -24.98
C ARG A 183 -4.50 -6.55 -24.96
N PHE A 184 -5.13 -6.17 -23.87
CA PHE A 184 -6.59 -6.04 -23.77
C PHE A 184 -7.09 -4.65 -24.20
N GLY A 185 -6.29 -3.59 -24.07
CA GLY A 185 -6.65 -2.25 -24.55
C GLY A 185 -6.41 -2.01 -26.04
N ALA A 186 -5.83 -2.98 -26.76
CA ALA A 186 -5.58 -2.93 -28.20
C ALA A 186 -6.52 -3.84 -29.02
N ALA A 187 -7.55 -4.41 -28.38
CA ALA A 187 -8.62 -5.20 -28.99
C ALA A 187 -9.96 -4.48 -28.73
#